data_AF-A0AB34ACW4-F1
#
_entry.id   AF-A0AB34ACW4-F1
#
_cell.length_a   1.000
_cell.length_b   1.000
_cell.length_c   1.000
_cell.angle_alpha   90.00
_cell.angle_beta   90.00
_cell.angle_gamma   90.00
#
_symmetry.space_group_name_H-M   'P 1'
#
loop_
_entity.id
_entity.type
_entity.pdbx_description
1 polymer ?
#
loop_
_entity_poly.entity_id
_entity_poly.type
_entity_poly.pdbx_seq_one_letter_code
_entity_poly.pdbx_strand_id
1 'polypeptide(L)'
;MKKLIASVLLGICLIPAGTTNLALASTTSNTKTLIIAEPVKYDSYRYQIYKKSHGKMFAAGNPIKTYNKKGMKNWKAQSVKINGKSWWKIGKNQYFKPSQRVKTVNVESMEQNGQKVKNYVN
;
A
#
# COMPACT_ATOMS: atom_id res chain seq x y z
N MET A 1 -46.71 -54.00 -14.08
CA MET A 1 -45.63 -54.53 -13.21
C MET A 1 -44.30 -54.41 -13.95
N LYS A 2 -43.18 -54.15 -13.23
CA LYS A 2 -41.77 -54.06 -13.71
C LYS A 2 -41.51 -52.77 -14.55
N LYS A 3 -40.61 -51.85 -14.16
CA LYS A 3 -39.12 -51.89 -14.00
C LYS A 3 -38.41 -52.01 -15.36
N LEU A 4 -37.32 -51.29 -15.71
CA LEU A 4 -36.53 -50.17 -15.12
C LEU A 4 -35.42 -49.75 -16.13
N ILE A 5 -34.62 -48.69 -15.85
CA ILE A 5 -33.26 -48.40 -16.40
C ILE A 5 -33.22 -47.93 -17.88
N ALA A 6 -32.88 -46.66 -18.19
CA ALA A 6 -31.54 -46.06 -18.45
C ALA A 6 -30.85 -46.61 -19.73
N SER A 7 -29.96 -45.93 -20.46
CA SER A 7 -29.28 -44.62 -20.38
C SER A 7 -29.12 -44.09 -21.84
N VAL A 8 -28.40 -43.03 -22.26
CA VAL A 8 -27.34 -42.14 -21.72
C VAL A 8 -27.60 -40.71 -22.23
N LEU A 9 -27.18 -39.67 -21.49
CA LEU A 9 -27.08 -38.29 -22.01
C LEU A 9 -25.65 -38.02 -22.51
N LEU A 10 -25.45 -37.90 -23.83
CA LEU A 10 -24.13 -37.58 -24.41
C LEU A 10 -24.09 -36.10 -24.85
N GLY A 11 -24.21 -35.21 -23.85
CA GLY A 11 -24.15 -33.77 -24.04
C GLY A 11 -22.72 -33.28 -24.19
N ILE A 12 -22.25 -33.12 -25.43
CA ILE A 12 -20.93 -32.57 -25.74
C ILE A 12 -20.96 -31.05 -25.52
N CYS A 13 -20.52 -30.58 -24.35
CA CYS A 13 -20.28 -29.16 -24.13
C CYS A 13 -18.99 -28.71 -24.84
N LEU A 14 -19.11 -28.23 -26.08
CA LEU A 14 -18.07 -27.37 -26.66
C LEU A 14 -18.05 -26.02 -25.93
N ILE A 15 -17.02 -25.80 -25.13
CA ILE A 15 -16.64 -24.46 -24.65
C ILE A 15 -15.43 -24.02 -25.49
N PRO A 16 -15.59 -23.21 -26.55
CA PRO A 16 -14.44 -22.58 -27.18
C PRO A 16 -13.78 -21.65 -26.15
N ALA A 17 -12.52 -21.92 -25.84
CA ALA A 17 -11.78 -21.19 -24.83
C ALA A 17 -11.69 -19.71 -25.20
N GLY A 18 -12.43 -18.87 -24.47
CA GLY A 18 -12.23 -17.43 -24.52
C GLY A 18 -10.79 -17.14 -24.10
N THR A 19 -9.98 -16.62 -25.03
CA THR A 19 -8.59 -16.24 -24.75
C THR A 19 -8.60 -15.11 -23.73
N THR A 20 -8.50 -15.45 -22.45
CA THR A 20 -8.29 -14.46 -21.41
C THR A 20 -6.93 -13.84 -21.66
N ASN A 21 -6.93 -12.59 -22.13
CA ASN A 21 -5.76 -11.73 -22.10
C ASN A 21 -5.37 -11.55 -20.63
N LEU A 22 -4.54 -12.47 -20.14
CA LEU A 22 -3.78 -12.34 -18.91
C LEU A 22 -2.77 -11.22 -19.13
N ALA A 23 -3.28 -9.99 -19.06
CA ALA A 23 -2.47 -8.81 -18.89
C ALA A 23 -1.71 -8.98 -17.57
N LEU A 24 -0.51 -9.53 -17.68
CA LEU A 24 0.41 -9.72 -16.57
C LEU A 24 0.82 -8.32 -16.11
N ALA A 25 0.00 -7.77 -15.21
CA ALA A 25 0.20 -6.45 -14.65
C ALA A 25 1.51 -6.49 -13.87
N SER A 26 2.60 -6.07 -14.54
CA SER A 26 3.89 -5.83 -13.93
C SER A 26 3.71 -4.70 -12.93
N THR A 27 3.34 -5.08 -11.71
CA THR A 27 3.29 -4.19 -10.58
C THR A 27 4.71 -3.98 -10.10
N THR A 28 5.50 -3.28 -10.93
CA THR A 28 6.66 -2.50 -10.51
C THR A 28 6.15 -1.49 -9.50
N SER A 29 5.98 -1.96 -8.27
CA SER A 29 5.32 -1.19 -7.23
C SER A 29 6.23 0.00 -6.99
N ASN A 30 5.73 1.21 -7.29
CA ASN A 30 6.45 2.48 -7.08
C ASN A 30 6.51 2.81 -5.59
N THR A 31 7.04 1.85 -4.83
CA THR A 31 7.18 1.84 -3.39
C THR A 31 8.45 2.60 -3.06
N LYS A 32 8.30 3.74 -2.40
CA LYS A 32 9.40 4.58 -1.93
C LYS A 32 9.53 4.41 -0.41
N THR A 33 10.74 4.60 0.10
CA THR A 33 10.91 4.77 1.55
C THR A 33 10.57 6.21 1.91
N LEU A 34 9.75 6.40 2.94
CA LEU A 34 9.43 7.70 3.51
C LEU A 34 10.00 7.85 4.90
N ILE A 35 10.40 9.08 5.22
CA ILE A 35 10.57 9.58 6.59
C ILE A 35 9.60 10.74 6.83
N ILE A 36 9.32 11.01 8.11
CA ILE A 36 8.65 12.24 8.53
C ILE A 36 9.70 13.12 9.22
N ALA A 37 10.11 14.16 8.51
CA ALA A 37 11.03 15.17 9.01
C ALA A 37 10.47 15.89 10.24
N GLU A 38 11.39 16.44 11.03
CA GLU A 38 11.07 17.18 12.24
C GLU A 38 10.27 18.45 11.92
N PRO A 39 9.39 18.88 12.83
CA PRO A 39 8.68 20.14 12.67
C PRO A 39 9.64 21.33 12.92
N VAL A 40 9.39 22.46 12.26
CA VAL A 40 10.18 23.71 12.47
C VAL A 40 10.01 24.28 13.90
N LYS A 41 8.93 23.90 14.59
CA LYS A 41 8.69 24.20 16.01
C LYS A 41 8.56 22.89 16.79
N TYR A 42 9.20 22.80 17.97
CA TYR A 42 9.50 21.58 18.72
C TYR A 42 8.30 20.65 19.06
N ASP A 43 7.07 21.13 18.96
CA ASP A 43 5.91 20.53 19.66
C ASP A 43 5.34 19.24 19.03
N SER A 44 5.91 18.72 17.93
CA SER A 44 5.32 17.56 17.25
C SER A 44 6.29 16.65 16.47
N TYR A 45 7.02 15.82 17.20
CA TYR A 45 7.55 14.52 16.72
C TYR A 45 6.43 13.49 16.44
N ARG A 46 5.21 13.95 16.13
CA ARG A 46 4.04 13.13 15.85
C ARG A 46 3.50 13.43 14.46
N TYR A 47 2.86 12.44 13.86
CA TYR A 47 2.22 12.58 12.55
C TYR A 47 0.90 11.82 12.46
N GLN A 48 -0.07 12.42 11.77
CA GLN A 48 -1.41 11.86 11.65
C GLN A 48 -1.46 10.78 10.57
N ILE A 49 -1.91 9.58 10.93
CA ILE A 49 -2.34 8.55 9.97
C ILE A 49 -3.79 8.84 9.59
N TYR A 50 -4.13 8.58 8.33
CA TYR A 50 -5.50 8.64 7.80
C TYR A 50 -5.96 7.24 7.35
N LYS A 51 -7.28 7.02 7.38
CA LYS A 51 -7.99 5.83 6.86
C LYS A 51 -8.99 6.26 5.78
N LYS A 52 -9.21 5.41 4.77
CA LYS A 52 -10.30 5.57 3.79
C LYS A 52 -11.56 4.87 4.31
N SER A 53 -12.71 5.52 4.23
CA SER A 53 -14.04 4.96 4.54
C SER A 53 -15.07 5.66 3.66
N HIS A 54 -16.03 4.94 3.07
CA HIS A 54 -17.08 5.52 2.21
C HIS A 54 -16.54 6.54 1.17
N GLY A 55 -15.44 6.17 0.50
CA GLY A 55 -14.73 7.04 -0.46
C GLY A 55 -13.93 8.21 0.15
N LYS A 56 -14.22 8.65 1.38
CA LYS A 56 -13.61 9.81 2.06
C LYS A 56 -12.42 9.40 2.94
N MET A 57 -11.60 10.37 3.32
CA MET A 57 -10.38 10.20 4.12
C MET A 57 -10.55 10.82 5.50
N PHE A 58 -10.28 10.06 6.55
CA PHE A 58 -10.50 10.44 7.95
C PHE A 58 -9.24 10.27 8.79
N ALA A 59 -9.04 11.11 9.80
CA ALA A 59 -7.95 10.95 10.76
C ALA A 59 -8.15 9.64 11.55
N ALA A 60 -7.12 8.80 11.56
CA ALA A 60 -7.14 7.48 12.18
C ALA A 60 -6.60 7.52 13.61
N GLY A 61 -7.44 7.95 14.56
CA GLY A 61 -7.06 8.05 15.98
C GLY A 61 -5.90 9.01 16.23
N ASN A 62 -5.16 8.78 17.31
CA ASN A 62 -4.10 9.69 17.76
C ASN A 62 -2.87 9.72 16.82
N PRO A 63 -2.25 10.89 16.59
CA PRO A 63 -0.98 11.01 15.87
C PRO A 63 0.12 10.10 16.45
N ILE A 64 0.84 9.38 15.59
CA ILE A 64 1.90 8.45 15.98
C ILE A 64 3.25 9.16 16.13
N LYS A 65 4.09 8.74 17.09
CA LYS A 65 5.48 9.21 17.20
C LYS A 65 6.29 8.80 15.96
N THR A 66 7.02 9.72 15.36
CA THR A 66 7.85 9.52 14.14
C THR A 66 9.27 9.03 14.45
N TYR A 67 9.67 9.15 15.71
CA TYR A 67 10.95 8.70 16.26
C TYR A 67 10.73 7.64 17.35
N ASN A 68 11.73 6.81 17.63
CA ASN A 68 11.79 5.89 18.78
C ASN A 68 13.27 5.71 19.22
N LYS A 69 13.54 4.92 20.26
CA LYS A 69 14.91 4.65 20.74
C LYS A 69 15.87 4.02 19.70
N LYS A 70 15.36 3.56 18.54
CA LYS A 70 16.15 3.02 17.42
C LYS A 70 16.39 4.07 16.31
N GLY A 71 16.00 5.31 16.52
CA GLY A 71 16.13 6.41 15.56
C GLY A 71 14.80 6.84 14.93
N MET A 72 14.90 7.57 13.82
CA MET A 72 13.77 7.94 12.98
C MET A 72 13.13 6.68 12.38
N LYS A 73 11.80 6.65 12.28
CA LYS A 73 11.07 5.55 11.65
C LYS A 73 11.05 5.72 10.12
N ASN A 74 11.10 4.59 9.43
CA ASN A 74 10.99 4.52 7.98
C ASN A 74 9.71 3.79 7.57
N TRP A 75 9.05 4.24 6.51
CA TRP A 75 7.85 3.60 5.97
C TRP A 75 8.05 3.22 4.50
N LYS A 76 7.73 1.99 4.12
CA LYS A 76 7.52 1.64 2.72
C LYS A 76 6.16 2.21 2.29
N ALA A 77 6.12 3.03 1.23
CA ALA A 77 4.91 3.73 0.85
C ALA A 77 4.72 3.83 -0.67
N GLN A 78 3.46 3.83 -1.10
CA GLN A 78 3.07 4.00 -2.49
C GLN A 78 2.29 5.31 -2.66
N SER A 79 2.62 6.10 -3.69
CA SER A 79 1.82 7.27 -4.04
C SER A 79 0.53 6.83 -4.73
N VAL A 80 -0.61 7.30 -4.24
CA VAL A 80 -1.95 6.96 -4.77
C VAL A 80 -2.82 8.21 -4.87
N LYS A 81 -3.75 8.25 -5.82
CA LYS A 81 -4.80 9.28 -5.88
C LYS A 81 -6.10 8.75 -5.26
N ILE A 82 -6.71 9.53 -4.38
CA ILE A 82 -8.03 9.27 -3.77
C ILE A 82 -8.85 10.55 -3.92
N ASN A 83 -9.92 10.47 -4.73
CA ASN A 83 -10.80 11.60 -5.09
C ASN A 83 -9.99 12.81 -5.60
N GLY A 84 -9.15 12.58 -6.61
CA GLY A 84 -8.26 13.60 -7.21
C GLY A 84 -7.06 14.02 -6.36
N LYS A 85 -7.07 13.78 -5.03
CA LYS A 85 -6.00 14.19 -4.11
C LYS A 85 -4.94 13.10 -3.96
N SER A 86 -3.67 13.48 -3.97
CA SER A 86 -2.55 12.55 -3.73
C SER A 86 -2.44 12.17 -2.26
N TRP A 87 -2.07 10.91 -1.99
CA TRP A 87 -1.83 10.33 -0.66
C TRP A 87 -0.67 9.34 -0.72
N TRP A 88 0.02 9.16 0.40
CA TRP A 88 1.00 8.10 0.56
C TRP A 88 0.37 6.92 1.30
N LYS A 89 0.10 5.82 0.61
CA LYS A 89 -0.38 4.57 1.23
C LYS A 89 0.78 3.87 1.92
N ILE A 90 0.69 3.70 3.23
CA ILE A 90 1.74 3.12 4.10
C ILE A 90 1.35 1.76 4.69
N GLY A 91 0.15 1.23 4.38
CA GLY A 91 -0.31 -0.03 4.93
C GLY A 91 -1.75 -0.37 4.52
N LYS A 92 -2.33 -1.40 5.14
CA LYS A 92 -3.73 -1.80 4.91
C LYS A 92 -4.67 -0.69 5.41
N ASN A 93 -5.26 0.04 4.47
CA ASN A 93 -6.11 1.20 4.71
C ASN A 93 -5.44 2.31 5.56
N GLN A 94 -4.12 2.46 5.49
CA GLN A 94 -3.38 3.50 6.22
C GLN A 94 -2.64 4.42 5.26
N TYR A 95 -2.75 5.73 5.51
CA TYR A 95 -2.22 6.76 4.61
C TYR A 95 -1.60 7.93 5.36
N PHE A 96 -0.56 8.55 4.79
CA PHE A 96 -0.12 9.90 5.14
C PHE A 96 -0.63 10.90 4.10
N LYS A 97 -1.06 12.07 4.59
CA LYS A 97 -1.33 13.25 3.74
C LYS A 97 0.02 13.79 3.22
N PRO A 98 0.14 14.21 1.95
CA PRO A 98 1.33 14.92 1.51
C PRO A 98 1.53 16.21 2.31
N SER A 99 2.77 16.49 2.70
CA SER A 99 3.16 17.73 3.40
C SER A 99 4.66 17.94 3.27
N GLN A 100 5.15 19.16 3.53
CA GLN A 100 6.59 19.47 3.52
C GLN A 100 7.43 18.56 4.43
N ARG A 101 6.83 18.00 5.49
CA ARG A 101 7.47 17.06 6.43
C ARG A 101 7.62 15.64 5.89
N VAL A 102 6.81 15.21 4.91
CA VAL A 102 6.92 13.86 4.33
C VAL A 102 8.01 13.89 3.27
N LYS A 103 9.12 13.19 3.49
CA LYS A 103 10.25 13.14 2.55
C LYS A 103 10.46 11.72 2.05
N THR A 104 10.77 11.57 0.78
CA THR A 104 11.25 10.31 0.19
C THR A 104 12.75 10.16 0.42
N VAL A 105 13.19 8.98 0.85
CA VAL A 105 14.60 8.60 0.99
C VAL A 105 15.07 7.90 -0.29
N ASN A 106 16.22 8.31 -0.82
CA ASN A 106 16.90 7.59 -1.90
C ASN A 106 17.72 6.45 -1.30
N VAL A 107 17.09 5.27 -1.16
CA VAL A 107 17.71 4.08 -0.54
C VAL A 107 18.92 3.61 -1.33
N GLU A 108 18.83 3.58 -2.66
CA GLU A 108 19.90 3.13 -3.56
C GLU A 108 21.17 3.96 -3.39
N SER A 109 21.03 5.30 -3.37
CA SER A 109 22.16 6.19 -3.10
C SER A 109 22.73 6.04 -1.69
N MET A 110 21.92 5.73 -0.68
CA MET A 110 22.44 5.42 0.66
C MET A 110 23.25 4.12 0.66
N GLU A 111 22.74 3.07 0.01
CA GLU A 111 23.40 1.75 -0.04
C GLU A 111 24.73 1.80 -0.83
N GLN A 112 24.79 2.56 -1.92
CA GLN A 112 26.03 2.87 -2.66
C GLN A 112 27.08 3.55 -1.78
N ASN A 113 26.66 4.38 -0.81
CA ASN A 113 27.53 5.03 0.17
C ASN A 113 27.73 4.20 1.45
N GLY A 114 27.43 2.89 1.43
CA GLY A 114 27.59 1.98 2.57
C GLY A 114 26.57 2.18 3.71
N GLN A 115 25.60 3.09 3.56
CA GLN A 115 24.60 3.40 4.57
C GLN A 115 23.36 2.52 4.40
N LYS A 116 22.93 1.85 5.47
CA LYS A 116 21.73 1.00 5.47
C LYS A 116 20.57 1.70 6.16
N VAL A 117 19.42 1.80 5.49
CA VAL A 117 18.17 2.26 6.09
C VAL A 117 17.65 1.22 7.08
N LYS A 118 17.34 1.65 8.31
CA LYS A 118 16.91 0.79 9.43
C LYS A 118 15.56 1.28 10.00
N ASN A 119 15.02 0.57 10.99
CA ASN A 119 13.82 1.01 11.74
C ASN A 119 12.57 1.21 10.85
N TYR A 120 12.35 0.30 9.89
CA TYR A 120 11.07 0.16 9.21
C TYR A 120 9.96 -0.24 10.21
N VAL A 121 8.75 0.27 10.01
CA VAL A 121 7.60 0.05 10.91
C VAL A 121 6.36 -0.54 10.23
N ASN A 122 6.49 -1.00 8.98
CA ASN A 122 5.44 -1.60 8.17
C ASN A 122 5.99 -2.64 7.19
#